data_AF-A0A832HTV5-F1
#
_entry.id   AF-A0A832HTV5-F1
#
_cell.length_a   1.000
_cell.length_b   1.000
_cell.length_c   1.000
_cell.angle_alpha   90.00
_cell.angle_beta   90.00
_cell.angle_gamma   90.00
#
_symmetry.space_group_name_H-M   'P 1'
#
loop_
_entity.id
_entity.type
_entity.pdbx_description
1 polymer ?
#
loop_
_entity_poly.entity_id
_entity_poly.type
_entity_poly.pdbx_seq_one_letter_code
_entity_poly.pdbx_strand_id
1 'polypeptide(L)'
;MKLTPAQLLPTVRRLFELSAQKIRSIEKTWPPSKGAPVLTVQGRYTSRNWTEWTQGFQYGSMLLQFDATGETEFLEIGRQKTIQFMAPHLSHTGVHDHGFNNISTYGNWLRLMREGKAPAANGAVDLAELALKITGAVKA
;
A
#
# COMPACT_ATOMS: atom_id res chain seq x y z
N MET A 1 -36.34 6.96 -11.14
CA MET A 1 -35.74 6.50 -9.86
C MET A 1 -34.48 7.33 -9.61
N LYS A 2 -34.31 7.94 -8.43
CA LYS A 2 -33.15 8.83 -8.13
C LYS A 2 -32.08 8.02 -7.39
N LEU A 3 -30.84 8.07 -7.87
CA LEU A 3 -29.69 7.39 -7.26
C LEU A 3 -29.33 8.05 -5.93
N THR A 4 -29.07 7.25 -4.88
CA THR A 4 -28.57 7.71 -3.58
C THR A 4 -27.30 6.95 -3.17
N PRO A 5 -26.42 7.53 -2.33
CA PRO A 5 -25.20 6.84 -1.88
C PRO A 5 -25.47 5.50 -1.18
N ALA A 6 -26.57 5.41 -0.41
CA ALA A 6 -26.95 4.18 0.29
C ALA A 6 -27.21 3.01 -0.66
N GLN A 7 -27.69 3.28 -1.89
CA GLN A 7 -27.92 2.26 -2.91
C GLN A 7 -26.61 1.65 -3.46
N LEU A 8 -25.47 2.31 -3.27
CA LEU A 8 -24.16 1.82 -3.69
C LEU A 8 -23.50 0.90 -2.65
N LEU A 9 -23.96 0.93 -1.39
CA LEU A 9 -23.35 0.17 -0.29
C LEU A 9 -23.20 -1.33 -0.57
N PRO A 10 -24.18 -2.05 -1.15
CA PRO A 10 -24.01 -3.47 -1.44
C PRO A 10 -22.86 -3.74 -2.41
N THR A 11 -22.74 -2.93 -3.47
CA THR A 11 -21.68 -3.07 -4.47
C THR A 11 -20.32 -2.69 -3.92
N VAL A 12 -20.25 -1.63 -3.08
CA VAL A 12 -19.00 -1.21 -2.42
C VAL A 12 -18.51 -2.27 -1.43
N ARG A 13 -19.41 -2.87 -0.63
CA ARG A 13 -19.05 -3.99 0.25
C ARG A 13 -18.50 -5.17 -0.55
N ARG A 14 -19.18 -5.51 -1.65
CA ARG A 14 -18.73 -6.59 -2.53
C ARG A 14 -17.35 -6.31 -3.12
N LEU A 15 -17.05 -5.06 -3.48
CA LEU A 15 -15.73 -4.65 -3.96
C LEU A 15 -14.65 -4.93 -2.90
N PHE A 16 -14.87 -4.53 -1.65
CA PHE A 16 -13.88 -4.74 -0.59
C PHE A 16 -13.75 -6.20 -0.16
N GLU A 17 -14.82 -7.00 -0.22
CA GLU A 17 -14.74 -8.46 -0.05
C GLU A 17 -13.83 -9.11 -1.11
N LEU A 18 -13.99 -8.71 -2.38
CA LEU A 18 -13.16 -9.23 -3.47
C LEU A 18 -11.72 -8.75 -3.34
N SER A 19 -11.51 -7.48 -2.99
CA SER A 19 -10.18 -6.91 -2.75
C SER A 19 -9.44 -7.67 -1.65
N ALA A 20 -10.09 -7.92 -0.51
CA ALA A 20 -9.55 -8.71 0.60
C ALA A 20 -9.07 -10.10 0.13
N GLN A 21 -9.89 -10.81 -0.66
CA GLN A 21 -9.52 -12.12 -1.21
C GLN A 21 -8.28 -12.04 -2.10
N LYS A 22 -8.15 -10.98 -2.91
CA LYS A 22 -6.99 -10.80 -3.80
C LYS A 22 -5.74 -10.44 -3.03
N ILE A 23 -5.82 -9.54 -2.06
CA ILE A 23 -4.70 -9.19 -1.18
C ILE A 23 -4.16 -10.44 -0.48
N ARG A 24 -5.04 -11.22 0.17
CA ARG A 24 -4.66 -12.49 0.84
C ARG A 24 -4.05 -13.49 -0.14
N SER A 25 -4.61 -13.60 -1.35
CA SER A 25 -4.07 -14.49 -2.39
C SER A 25 -2.67 -14.07 -2.83
N ILE A 26 -2.43 -12.77 -3.07
CA ILE A 26 -1.13 -12.25 -3.47
C ILE A 26 -0.11 -12.47 -2.35
N GLU A 27 -0.46 -12.11 -1.11
CA GLU A 27 0.42 -12.29 0.05
C GLU A 27 0.84 -13.76 0.23
N LYS A 28 -0.10 -14.69 0.04
CA LYS A 28 0.18 -16.13 0.14
C LYS A 28 1.04 -16.69 -0.99
N THR A 29 0.91 -16.16 -2.21
CA THR A 29 1.42 -16.84 -3.42
C THR A 29 2.55 -16.09 -4.13
N TRP A 30 2.73 -14.81 -3.86
CA TRP A 30 3.71 -13.99 -4.55
C TRP A 30 5.05 -13.94 -3.79
N PRO A 31 6.14 -14.48 -4.36
CA PRO A 31 7.45 -14.41 -3.72
C PRO A 31 8.04 -13.00 -3.85
N PRO A 32 8.40 -12.32 -2.74
CA PRO A 32 8.95 -10.95 -2.79
C PRO A 32 10.23 -10.83 -3.63
N SER A 33 11.02 -11.91 -3.74
CA SER A 33 12.24 -11.96 -4.56
C SER A 33 11.99 -11.80 -6.06
N LYS A 34 10.74 -11.92 -6.53
CA LYS A 34 10.37 -11.66 -7.93
C LYS A 34 10.07 -10.19 -8.22
N GLY A 35 10.22 -9.29 -7.24
CA GLY A 35 9.87 -7.88 -7.39
C GLY A 35 8.35 -7.65 -7.25
N ALA A 36 7.86 -6.51 -7.72
CA ALA A 36 6.45 -6.14 -7.61
C ALA A 36 5.55 -6.96 -8.57
N PRO A 37 4.35 -7.40 -8.13
CA PRO A 37 3.36 -8.05 -8.99
C PRO A 37 2.61 -7.00 -9.83
N VAL A 38 3.10 -6.73 -11.04
CA VAL A 38 2.69 -5.53 -11.82
C VAL A 38 1.53 -5.79 -12.77
N LEU A 39 1.56 -6.91 -13.47
CA LEU A 39 0.57 -7.24 -14.49
C LEU A 39 0.20 -8.71 -14.41
N THR A 40 -0.90 -9.09 -15.05
CA THR A 40 -1.29 -10.50 -15.14
C THR A 40 -1.08 -11.04 -16.54
N VAL A 41 -0.51 -12.25 -16.63
CA VAL A 41 -0.45 -13.06 -17.87
C VAL A 41 -1.25 -14.31 -17.58
N GLN A 42 -2.28 -14.58 -18.40
CA GLN A 42 -3.18 -15.71 -18.20
C GLN A 42 -3.78 -15.78 -16.78
N GLY A 43 -4.12 -14.62 -16.21
CA GLY A 43 -4.72 -14.51 -14.87
C GLY A 43 -3.75 -14.69 -13.70
N ARG A 44 -2.44 -14.79 -13.94
CA ARG A 44 -1.40 -14.88 -12.90
C ARG A 44 -0.54 -13.64 -12.90
N TYR A 45 -0.26 -13.08 -11.72
CA TYR A 45 0.67 -11.98 -11.60
C TYR A 45 2.05 -12.35 -12.15
N THR A 46 2.72 -11.38 -12.76
CA THR A 46 4.11 -11.45 -13.20
C THR A 46 4.77 -10.10 -12.93
N SER A 47 6.09 -10.12 -12.77
CA SER A 47 6.92 -8.92 -12.73
C SER A 47 7.52 -8.62 -14.11
N ARG A 48 8.05 -7.41 -14.25
CA ARG A 48 8.93 -6.99 -15.34
C ARG A 48 10.11 -6.24 -14.72
N ASN A 49 11.28 -6.32 -15.35
CA ASN A 49 12.41 -5.45 -14.97
C ASN A 49 11.97 -3.98 -15.04
N TRP A 50 12.48 -3.12 -14.16
CA TRP A 50 12.17 -1.68 -14.13
C TRP A 50 10.73 -1.34 -13.71
N THR A 51 10.10 -2.20 -12.90
CA THR A 51 8.74 -1.97 -12.38
C THR A 51 8.67 -1.90 -10.85
N GLU A 52 9.83 -1.74 -10.22
CA GLU A 52 10.04 -1.53 -8.79
C GLU A 52 9.22 -0.33 -8.27
N TRP A 53 8.94 0.63 -9.15
CA TRP A 53 8.09 1.80 -8.90
C TRP A 53 6.65 1.49 -8.46
N THR A 54 6.18 0.26 -8.69
CA THR A 54 4.81 -0.16 -8.34
C THR A 54 4.70 -0.85 -6.99
N GLN A 55 5.82 -1.16 -6.33
CA GLN A 55 5.81 -1.97 -5.11
C GLN A 55 5.03 -1.29 -3.98
N GLY A 56 5.07 0.05 -3.89
CA GLY A 56 4.27 0.80 -2.93
C GLY A 56 2.77 0.63 -3.10
N PHE A 57 2.27 0.36 -4.30
CA PHE A 57 0.84 0.08 -4.50
C PHE A 57 0.43 -1.26 -3.92
N GLN A 58 1.31 -2.27 -4.00
CA GLN A 58 1.05 -3.61 -3.45
C GLN A 58 0.79 -3.55 -1.94
N TYR A 59 1.63 -2.83 -1.20
CA TYR A 59 1.50 -2.75 0.26
C TYR A 59 0.56 -1.62 0.69
N GLY A 60 0.54 -0.51 -0.07
CA GLY A 60 -0.38 0.60 0.14
C GLY A 60 -1.84 0.19 0.01
N SER A 61 -2.17 -0.74 -0.90
CA SER A 61 -3.54 -1.25 -1.01
C SER A 61 -4.01 -1.99 0.25
N MET A 62 -3.11 -2.58 1.03
CA MET A 62 -3.45 -3.21 2.31
C MET A 62 -3.87 -2.16 3.35
N LEU A 63 -3.15 -1.03 3.42
CA LEU A 63 -3.51 0.08 4.31
C LEU A 63 -4.86 0.71 3.92
N LEU A 64 -5.13 0.83 2.61
CA LEU A 64 -6.42 1.30 2.12
C LEU A 64 -7.56 0.30 2.38
N GLN A 65 -7.30 -0.99 2.25
CA GLN A 65 -8.26 -2.04 2.61
C GLN A 65 -8.65 -1.92 4.08
N PHE A 66 -7.67 -1.73 4.98
CA PHE A 66 -7.94 -1.47 6.38
C PHE A 66 -8.79 -0.21 6.59
N ASP A 67 -8.42 0.93 5.98
CA ASP A 67 -9.17 2.19 6.13
C ASP A 67 -10.64 2.04 5.72
N ALA A 68 -10.90 1.25 4.68
CA ALA A 68 -12.24 1.02 4.17
C ALA A 68 -13.09 0.03 4.99
N THR A 69 -12.47 -0.93 5.69
CA THR A 69 -13.16 -2.08 6.28
C THR A 69 -13.02 -2.22 7.78
N GLY A 70 -11.96 -1.66 8.37
CA GLY A 70 -11.58 -1.88 9.77
C GLY A 70 -10.95 -3.26 10.05
N GLU A 71 -10.72 -4.10 9.04
CA GLU A 71 -10.09 -5.42 9.20
C GLU A 71 -8.60 -5.25 9.55
N THR A 72 -8.25 -5.39 10.83
CA THR A 72 -6.91 -5.05 11.36
C THR A 72 -5.78 -5.87 10.74
N GLU A 73 -6.03 -7.10 10.29
CA GLU A 73 -5.00 -7.89 9.60
C GLU A 73 -4.32 -7.14 8.44
N PHE A 74 -5.06 -6.29 7.70
CA PHE A 74 -4.50 -5.55 6.58
C PHE A 74 -3.63 -4.37 7.02
N LEU A 75 -3.94 -3.75 8.16
CA LEU A 75 -3.07 -2.76 8.78
C LEU A 75 -1.75 -3.43 9.21
N GLU A 76 -1.85 -4.59 9.84
CA GLU A 76 -0.72 -5.31 10.40
C GLU A 76 0.24 -5.74 9.30
N ILE A 77 -0.28 -6.39 8.25
CA ILE A 77 0.51 -6.83 7.10
C ILE A 77 1.03 -5.60 6.33
N GLY A 78 0.18 -4.61 6.04
CA GLY A 78 0.57 -3.41 5.28
C GLY A 78 1.71 -2.65 5.97
N ARG A 79 1.64 -2.48 7.29
CA ARG A 79 2.71 -1.89 8.11
C ARG A 79 4.00 -2.72 8.06
N GLN A 80 3.90 -4.03 8.30
CA GLN A 80 5.06 -4.91 8.29
C GLN A 80 5.79 -4.88 6.95
N LYS A 81 5.05 -4.96 5.84
CA LYS A 81 5.62 -4.91 4.49
C LYS A 81 6.21 -3.54 4.16
N THR A 82 5.57 -2.47 4.61
CA THR A 82 6.10 -1.11 4.47
C THR A 82 7.47 -1.00 5.13
N ILE A 83 7.60 -1.43 6.38
CA ILE A 83 8.88 -1.39 7.12
C ILE A 83 9.93 -2.29 6.46
N GLN A 84 9.55 -3.51 6.06
CA GLN A 84 10.49 -4.51 5.58
C GLN A 84 11.02 -4.23 4.17
N PHE A 85 10.19 -3.67 3.28
CA PHE A 85 10.50 -3.64 1.84
C PHE A 85 10.57 -2.23 1.25
N MET A 86 10.10 -1.19 1.95
CA MET A 86 10.04 0.15 1.34
C MET A 86 11.29 1.00 1.55
N ALA A 87 12.13 0.66 2.53
CA ALA A 87 13.35 1.43 2.83
C ALA A 87 14.29 1.64 1.62
N PRO A 88 14.54 0.66 0.72
CA PRO A 88 15.37 0.88 -0.47
C PRO A 88 14.88 2.03 -1.36
N HIS A 89 13.55 2.18 -1.49
CA HIS A 89 12.89 3.21 -2.31
C HIS A 89 13.00 4.63 -1.75
N LEU A 90 13.55 4.80 -0.55
CA LEU A 90 13.92 6.11 -0.01
C LEU A 90 15.21 6.65 -0.61
N SER A 91 16.08 5.76 -1.11
CA SER A 91 17.45 6.08 -1.52
C SER A 91 17.73 5.90 -3.01
N HIS A 92 16.74 5.43 -3.79
CA HIS A 92 16.85 5.46 -5.25
C HIS A 92 17.11 6.90 -5.71
N THR A 93 17.87 7.07 -6.78
CA THR A 93 18.17 8.39 -7.36
C THR A 93 18.11 8.28 -8.88
N GLY A 94 17.85 9.39 -9.56
CA GLY A 94 17.67 9.40 -11.03
C GLY A 94 16.34 8.82 -11.50
N VAL A 95 15.33 8.75 -10.61
CA VAL A 95 13.98 8.28 -10.89
C VAL A 95 12.95 9.18 -10.19
N HIS A 96 11.74 9.32 -10.74
CA HIS A 96 10.71 10.25 -10.26
C HIS A 96 9.56 9.59 -9.48
N ASP A 97 9.64 8.28 -9.25
CA ASP A 97 8.60 7.43 -8.70
C ASP A 97 8.64 7.29 -7.17
N HIS A 98 9.49 8.05 -6.48
CA HIS A 98 9.56 8.07 -5.02
C HIS A 98 8.19 8.26 -4.36
N GLY A 99 7.35 9.12 -4.94
CA GLY A 99 5.98 9.32 -4.47
C GLY A 99 5.13 8.06 -4.55
N PHE A 100 5.19 7.30 -5.66
CA PHE A 100 4.41 6.08 -5.84
C PHE A 100 4.73 5.04 -4.77
N ASN A 101 6.00 4.90 -4.44
CA ASN A 101 6.44 3.96 -3.43
C ASN A 101 6.12 4.46 -2.01
N ASN A 102 6.60 5.66 -1.66
CA ASN A 102 6.67 6.09 -0.28
C ASN A 102 5.39 6.80 0.21
N ILE A 103 4.69 7.55 -0.67
CA ILE A 103 3.42 8.21 -0.27
C ILE A 103 2.32 7.15 -0.16
N SER A 104 2.26 6.21 -1.10
CA SER A 104 1.27 5.11 -1.06
C SER A 104 1.43 4.20 0.15
N THR A 105 2.61 4.17 0.79
CA THR A 105 2.91 3.35 1.97
C THR A 105 3.07 4.19 3.23
N TYR A 106 4.27 4.74 3.50
CA TYR A 106 4.54 5.59 4.67
C TYR A 106 3.56 6.76 4.78
N GLY A 107 3.19 7.38 3.65
CA GLY A 107 2.20 8.47 3.63
C GLY A 107 0.83 8.04 4.12
N ASN A 108 0.28 6.96 3.56
CA ASN A 108 -0.99 6.39 4.00
C ASN A 108 -0.94 5.95 5.47
N TRP A 109 0.14 5.29 5.90
CA TRP A 109 0.28 4.86 7.29
C TRP A 109 0.33 6.05 8.26
N LEU A 110 1.10 7.09 7.94
CA LEU A 110 1.15 8.33 8.72
C LEU A 110 -0.23 9.00 8.81
N ARG A 111 -0.95 9.09 7.69
CA ARG A 111 -2.30 9.65 7.66
C ARG A 111 -3.22 8.88 8.61
N LEU A 112 -3.24 7.55 8.53
CA LEU A 112 -4.07 6.70 9.40
C LEU A 112 -3.75 6.89 10.90
N MET A 113 -2.47 7.02 11.25
CA MET A 113 -2.08 7.31 12.64
C MET A 113 -2.56 8.70 13.09
N ARG A 114 -2.41 9.72 12.24
CA ARG A 114 -2.85 11.09 12.54
C ARG A 114 -4.37 11.26 12.60
N GLU A 115 -5.12 10.46 11.84
CA GLU A 115 -6.59 10.38 11.89
C GLU A 115 -7.09 9.56 13.10
N GLY A 116 -6.21 8.97 13.91
CA GLY A 116 -6.59 8.13 15.05
C GLY A 116 -7.14 6.75 14.64
N LYS A 117 -6.97 6.35 13.39
CA LYS A 117 -7.44 5.05 12.85
C LYS A 117 -6.44 3.92 13.02
N ALA A 118 -5.15 4.24 13.15
CA ALA A 118 -4.09 3.27 13.40
C ALA A 118 -3.29 3.63 14.65
N PRO A 119 -2.73 2.65 15.39
CA PRO A 119 -1.90 2.92 16.55
C PRO A 119 -0.64 3.71 16.17
N ALA A 120 -0.43 4.84 16.84
CA ALA A 120 0.80 5.63 16.77
C ALA A 120 1.83 5.11 17.77
N ALA A 121 2.28 3.85 17.59
CA ALA A 121 3.29 3.25 18.45
C ALA A 121 4.61 4.04 18.42
N ASN A 122 5.40 3.96 19.49
CA ASN A 122 6.63 4.74 19.65
C ASN A 122 7.56 4.61 18.42
N GLY A 123 7.87 5.74 17.78
CA GLY A 123 8.74 5.86 16.61
C GLY A 123 8.09 5.58 15.25
N ALA A 124 6.86 5.07 15.18
CA ALA A 124 6.17 4.83 13.92
C ALA A 124 5.88 6.12 13.14
N VAL A 125 5.40 7.14 13.86
CA VAL A 125 5.15 8.48 13.30
C VAL A 125 6.45 9.10 12.80
N ASP A 126 7.49 9.08 13.63
CA ASP A 126 8.80 9.66 13.28
C ASP A 126 9.42 8.97 12.06
N LEU A 127 9.33 7.64 11.98
CA LEU A 127 9.80 6.86 10.84
C LEU A 127 9.07 7.27 9.55
N ALA A 128 7.74 7.32 9.60
CA ALA A 128 6.94 7.67 8.43
C ALA A 128 7.16 9.14 8.00
N GLU A 129 7.28 10.06 8.96
CA GLU A 129 7.63 11.45 8.66
C GLU A 129 9.02 11.60 8.05
N LEU A 130 10.02 10.90 8.58
CA LEU A 130 11.37 10.90 8.02
C LEU A 130 11.37 10.36 6.59
N ALA A 131 10.69 9.24 6.35
CA ALA A 131 10.53 8.67 5.03
C ALA A 131 9.92 9.68 4.03
N LEU A 132 8.88 10.43 4.44
CA LEU A 132 8.26 11.45 3.60
C LEU A 132 9.15 12.69 3.39
N LYS A 133 9.89 13.13 4.42
CA LYS A 133 10.86 14.21 4.29
C LYS A 133 11.95 13.84 3.27
N ILE A 134 12.47 12.61 3.33
CA ILE A 134 13.43 12.09 2.34
C ILE A 134 12.78 12.04 0.95
N THR A 135 11.56 11.50 0.85
CA THR A 135 10.80 11.40 -0.42
C THR A 135 10.65 12.75 -1.12
N GLY A 136 10.44 13.85 -0.38
CA GLY A 136 10.36 15.19 -0.96
C GLY A 136 11.70 15.87 -1.21
N ALA A 137 12.78 15.40 -0.57
CA ALA A 137 14.12 15.99 -0.68
C ALA A 137 14.97 15.36 -1.79
N VAL A 138 14.75 14.08 -2.12
CA VAL A 138 15.44 13.42 -3.22
C VAL A 138 14.98 14.05 -4.54
N LYS A 139 15.91 14.68 -5.26
CA LYS A 139 15.67 15.19 -6.61
C LYS A 139 15.58 14.02 -7.57
N ALA A 140 14.46 13.94 -8.29
CA ALA A 140 14.32 13.16 -9.51
C ALA A 140 15.18 13.73 -10.63
#